data_AF-A0A7Y6UJN0-F1
#
_entry.id   AF-A0A7Y6UJN0-F1
#
_cell.length_a   1.000
_cell.length_b   1.000
_cell.length_c   1.000
_cell.angle_alpha   90.00
_cell.angle_beta   90.00
_cell.angle_gamma   90.00
#
_symmetry.space_group_name_H-M   'P 1'
#
loop_
_entity.id
_entity.type
_entity.pdbx_description
1 polymer ?
#
loop_
_entity_poly.entity_id
_entity_poly.type
_entity_poly.pdbx_seq_one_letter_code
_entity_poly.pdbx_strand_id
1 'polypeptide(L)'
;MRSLVVVAVLLGSFGHAEAGRKSRQKASVLSGAAAGVSGAVTLAGFLTTAEGEAFNQPVLFTGVGLLFVTPSLGEFYAGQYLTYGMGIRALATGLAVYALETQTRKVRCDVPGASTEPNCEIFTEGAYPLLGIAAIAFIGGVWYDVLDAGDAADRYNAKHGFTVTPTMLPGSAPGLMLGGTF
;
A
#
# COMPACT_ATOMS: atom_id res chain seq x y z
N MET A 1 19.64 13.88 3.86
CA MET A 1 18.35 14.59 3.64
C MET A 1 17.22 13.68 3.15
N ARG A 2 17.45 12.72 2.22
CA ARG A 2 16.39 11.79 1.75
C ARG A 2 15.73 10.95 2.86
N SER A 3 16.50 10.52 3.87
CA SER A 3 15.99 9.72 5.00
C SER A 3 15.05 10.50 5.94
N LEU A 4 15.19 11.84 6.00
CA LEU A 4 14.35 12.69 6.87
C LEU A 4 12.93 12.86 6.33
N VAL A 5 12.75 12.84 5.01
CA VAL A 5 11.42 12.99 4.38
C VAL A 5 10.59 11.73 4.57
N VAL A 6 11.19 10.55 4.40
CA VAL A 6 10.51 9.25 4.62
C VAL A 6 10.11 9.11 6.10
N VAL A 7 11.00 9.50 7.02
CA VAL A 7 10.71 9.48 8.46
C VAL A 7 9.65 10.52 8.83
N ALA A 8 9.65 11.72 8.22
CA ALA A 8 8.62 12.73 8.48
C ALA A 8 7.22 12.31 7.98
N VAL A 9 7.14 11.64 6.82
CA VAL A 9 5.87 11.09 6.31
C VAL A 9 5.38 9.95 7.20
N LEU A 10 6.27 9.05 7.63
CA LEU A 10 5.92 7.95 8.55
C LEU A 10 5.48 8.47 9.94
N LEU A 11 6.19 9.46 10.50
CA LEU A 11 5.86 10.05 11.80
C LEU A 11 4.56 10.87 11.77
N GLY A 12 4.23 11.51 10.63
CA GLY A 12 2.96 12.23 10.45
C GLY A 12 1.74 11.30 10.46
N SER A 13 1.85 10.07 9.95
CA SER A 13 0.75 9.11 9.87
C SER A 13 0.37 8.43 11.19
N PHE A 14 1.21 8.52 12.24
CA PHE A 14 0.86 8.05 13.59
C PHE A 14 0.34 9.18 14.50
N GLY A 15 0.26 10.40 13.97
CA GLY A 15 -0.19 11.58 14.68
C GLY A 15 -1.69 11.56 14.96
N HIS A 16 -2.03 11.13 16.17
CA HIS A 16 -3.33 11.22 16.84
C HIS A 16 -4.37 10.18 16.41
N ALA A 17 -4.41 9.10 17.20
CA ALA A 17 -5.62 8.32 17.42
C ALA A 17 -6.69 9.24 18.03
N GLU A 18 -7.36 10.05 17.20
CA GLU A 18 -8.60 10.72 17.59
C GLU A 18 -9.58 9.61 17.99
N ALA A 19 -9.95 9.56 19.28
CA ALA A 19 -10.94 8.64 19.82
C ALA A 19 -12.37 8.95 19.34
N GLY A 20 -12.53 9.94 18.45
CA GLY A 20 -13.80 10.35 17.87
C GLY A 20 -14.11 9.71 16.52
N ARG A 21 -15.19 10.20 15.90
CA ARG A 21 -15.68 9.77 14.59
C ARG A 21 -14.58 9.93 13.53
N LYS A 22 -14.28 8.85 12.81
CA LYS A 22 -13.29 8.84 11.72
C LYS A 22 -13.87 9.53 10.48
N SER A 23 -13.07 10.35 9.81
CA SER A 23 -13.49 11.07 8.60
C SER A 23 -13.20 10.27 7.34
N ARG A 24 -14.24 10.07 6.50
CA ARG A 24 -14.14 9.45 5.17
C ARG A 24 -13.11 10.14 4.28
N GLN A 25 -13.14 11.47 4.25
CA GLN A 25 -12.22 12.26 3.42
C GLN A 25 -10.77 12.12 3.87
N LYS A 26 -10.51 12.12 5.18
CA LYS A 26 -9.16 11.88 5.72
C LYS A 26 -8.63 10.50 5.30
N ALA A 27 -9.46 9.46 5.42
CA ALA A 27 -9.09 8.09 5.05
C ALA A 27 -8.74 7.95 3.56
N SER A 28 -9.60 8.47 2.66
CA SER A 28 -9.35 8.43 1.21
C SER A 28 -8.13 9.24 0.79
N VAL A 29 -7.93 10.44 1.36
CA VAL A 29 -6.75 11.27 1.06
C VAL A 29 -5.48 10.59 1.55
N LEU A 30 -5.50 9.98 2.74
CA LEU A 30 -4.35 9.27 3.29
C LEU A 30 -3.96 8.09 2.41
N SER A 31 -4.92 7.25 2.03
CA SER A 31 -4.68 6.11 1.13
C SER A 31 -4.16 6.57 -0.24
N GLY A 32 -4.83 7.52 -0.88
CA GLY A 32 -4.45 8.00 -2.21
C GLY A 32 -3.09 8.71 -2.25
N ALA A 33 -2.81 9.59 -1.27
CA ALA A 33 -1.52 10.27 -1.18
C ALA A 33 -0.38 9.27 -0.92
N ALA A 34 -0.61 8.30 -0.05
CA ALA A 34 0.38 7.30 0.31
C ALA A 34 0.65 6.30 -0.84
N ALA A 35 -0.38 5.96 -1.62
CA ALA A 35 -0.23 5.24 -2.88
C ALA A 35 0.57 6.07 -3.91
N GLY A 36 0.30 7.37 -4.04
CA GLY A 36 1.05 8.27 -4.92
C GLY A 36 2.52 8.38 -4.56
N VAL A 37 2.86 8.57 -3.28
CA VAL A 37 4.24 8.66 -2.80
C VAL A 37 5.00 7.36 -3.03
N SER A 38 4.41 6.22 -2.67
CA SER A 38 5.04 4.91 -2.88
C SER A 38 5.21 4.56 -4.36
N GLY A 39 4.24 4.89 -5.19
CA GLY A 39 4.34 4.80 -6.66
C GLY A 39 5.49 5.64 -7.20
N ALA A 40 5.62 6.89 -6.76
CA ALA A 40 6.72 7.77 -7.15
C ALA A 40 8.09 7.24 -6.73
N VAL A 41 8.22 6.68 -5.51
CA VAL A 41 9.47 6.05 -5.05
C VAL A 41 9.82 4.83 -5.88
N THR A 42 8.83 4.01 -6.22
CA THR A 42 9.01 2.83 -7.08
C THR A 42 9.49 3.23 -8.47
N LEU A 43 8.82 4.22 -9.08
CA LEU A 43 9.21 4.76 -10.40
C LEU A 43 10.59 5.41 -10.36
N ALA A 44 10.96 6.11 -9.28
CA ALA A 44 12.29 6.67 -9.12
C ALA A 44 13.39 5.60 -9.15
N GLY A 45 13.12 4.39 -8.63
CA GLY A 45 14.03 3.26 -8.72
C GLY A 45 14.38 2.86 -10.16
N PHE A 46 13.43 3.03 -11.09
CA PHE A 46 13.64 2.79 -12.51
C PHE A 46 14.24 4.00 -13.24
N LEU A 47 13.66 5.18 -13.02
CA LEU A 47 13.93 6.38 -13.82
C LEU A 47 15.23 7.12 -13.45
N THR A 48 15.78 6.88 -12.25
CA THR A 48 17.00 7.58 -11.80
C THR A 48 18.29 6.85 -12.14
N THR A 49 18.20 5.66 -12.75
CA THR A 49 19.35 4.86 -13.16
C THR A 49 19.82 5.32 -14.54
N ALA A 50 21.13 5.54 -14.70
CA ALA A 50 21.70 5.91 -16.00
C ALA A 50 21.59 4.74 -17.00
N GLU A 51 21.54 5.05 -18.30
CA GLU A 51 21.54 4.01 -19.34
C GLU A 51 22.78 3.11 -19.21
N GLY A 52 22.55 1.80 -19.14
CA GLY A 52 23.63 0.80 -19.00
C GLY A 52 24.04 0.48 -17.56
N GLU A 53 23.52 1.18 -16.55
CA GLU A 53 23.73 0.82 -15.15
C GLU A 53 22.63 -0.11 -14.61
N ALA A 54 22.99 -0.94 -13.63
CA ALA A 54 22.01 -1.77 -12.93
C ALA A 54 21.05 -0.89 -12.14
N PHE A 55 19.76 -1.26 -12.15
CA PHE A 55 18.74 -0.54 -11.39
C PHE A 55 19.13 -0.38 -9.92
N ASN A 56 18.73 0.74 -9.32
CA ASN A 56 18.89 0.95 -7.88
C ASN A 56 17.92 0.04 -7.11
N GLN A 57 18.32 -1.23 -6.94
CA GLN A 57 17.55 -2.29 -6.28
C GLN A 57 17.06 -1.86 -4.89
N PRO A 58 17.87 -1.21 -4.02
CA PRO A 58 17.38 -0.72 -2.73
C PRO A 58 16.18 0.23 -2.86
N VAL A 59 16.23 1.19 -3.78
CA VAL A 59 15.13 2.15 -3.98
C VAL A 59 13.90 1.45 -4.56
N LEU A 60 14.10 0.55 -5.52
CA LEU A 60 13.02 -0.24 -6.10
C LEU A 60 12.30 -1.09 -5.05
N PHE A 61 13.04 -1.90 -4.28
CA PHE A 61 12.46 -2.75 -3.24
C PHE A 61 11.82 -1.94 -2.12
N THR A 62 12.39 -0.78 -1.77
CA THR A 62 11.75 0.15 -0.84
C THR A 62 10.43 0.67 -1.41
N GLY A 63 10.39 1.05 -2.68
CA GLY A 63 9.18 1.49 -3.36
C GLY A 63 8.09 0.41 -3.39
N VAL A 64 8.44 -0.82 -3.76
CA VAL A 64 7.53 -1.97 -3.78
C VAL A 64 7.02 -2.29 -2.37
N GLY A 65 7.91 -2.29 -1.38
CA GLY A 65 7.55 -2.51 0.02
C GLY A 65 6.60 -1.42 0.56
N LEU A 66 6.84 -0.16 0.20
CA LEU A 66 5.91 0.93 0.50
C LEU A 66 4.57 0.70 -0.20
N LEU A 67 4.57 0.41 -1.51
CA LEU A 67 3.35 0.12 -2.28
C LEU A 67 2.54 -1.04 -1.73
N PHE A 68 3.16 -1.94 -0.95
CA PHE A 68 2.48 -3.04 -0.27
C PHE A 68 1.71 -2.61 0.99
N VAL A 69 2.13 -1.53 1.66
CA VAL A 69 1.53 -1.12 2.94
C VAL A 69 0.81 0.22 2.82
N THR A 70 1.38 1.18 2.11
CA THR A 70 0.96 2.57 2.14
C THR A 70 -0.45 2.82 1.56
N PRO A 71 -0.92 2.12 0.51
CA PRO A 71 -2.32 2.23 0.08
C PRO A 71 -3.33 1.85 1.17
N SER A 72 -2.99 0.96 2.09
CA SER A 72 -3.88 0.53 3.17
C SER A 72 -3.88 1.47 4.38
N LEU A 73 -3.15 2.58 4.34
CA LEU A 73 -3.12 3.53 5.47
C LEU A 73 -4.49 4.13 5.78
N GLY A 74 -5.37 4.28 4.79
CA GLY A 74 -6.75 4.72 5.01
C GLY A 74 -7.56 3.72 5.84
N GLU A 75 -7.38 2.44 5.58
CA GLU A 75 -8.01 1.34 6.31
C GLU A 75 -7.37 1.17 7.70
N PHE A 76 -6.06 1.36 7.81
CA PHE A 76 -5.34 1.36 9.10
C PHE A 76 -5.83 2.51 10.00
N TYR A 77 -6.10 3.68 9.43
CA TYR A 77 -6.72 4.80 10.15
C TYR A 77 -8.13 4.44 10.69
N ALA A 78 -8.85 3.56 9.99
CA ALA A 78 -10.12 2.98 10.41
C ALA A 78 -9.99 1.70 11.27
N GLY A 79 -8.76 1.34 11.69
CA GLY A 79 -8.50 0.17 12.53
C GLY A 79 -8.60 -1.19 11.82
N GLN A 80 -8.63 -1.20 10.47
CA GLN A 80 -8.64 -2.42 9.66
C GLN A 80 -7.22 -2.73 9.16
N TYR A 81 -6.47 -3.54 9.92
CA TYR A 81 -5.07 -3.86 9.61
C TYR A 81 -4.87 -4.92 8.52
N LEU A 82 -5.92 -5.68 8.19
CA LEU A 82 -5.91 -6.68 7.13
C LEU A 82 -7.01 -6.33 6.14
N THR A 83 -6.61 -6.10 4.90
CA THR A 83 -7.47 -5.55 3.85
C THR A 83 -7.48 -6.50 2.66
N TYR A 84 -8.56 -6.50 1.89
CA TYR A 84 -8.62 -7.37 0.71
C TYR A 84 -7.56 -6.95 -0.34
N GLY A 85 -7.28 -5.66 -0.48
CA GLY A 85 -6.22 -5.18 -1.38
C GLY A 85 -4.82 -5.59 -0.94
N MET A 86 -4.54 -5.69 0.37
CA MET A 86 -3.29 -6.31 0.86
C MET A 86 -3.20 -7.78 0.45
N GLY A 87 -4.30 -8.54 0.59
CA GLY A 87 -4.36 -9.94 0.18
C GLY A 87 -4.10 -10.13 -1.32
N ILE A 88 -4.74 -9.30 -2.15
CA ILE A 88 -4.53 -9.32 -3.62
C ILE A 88 -3.08 -8.98 -3.94
N ARG A 89 -2.49 -7.95 -3.32
CA ARG A 89 -1.08 -7.58 -3.53
C ARG A 89 -0.12 -8.67 -3.06
N ALA A 90 -0.43 -9.40 -1.98
CA ALA A 90 0.38 -10.52 -1.51
C ALA A 90 0.39 -11.67 -2.53
N LEU A 91 -0.79 -12.03 -3.05
CA LEU A 91 -0.93 -13.04 -4.09
C LEU A 91 -0.24 -12.62 -5.39
N ALA A 92 -0.38 -11.35 -5.78
CA ALA A 92 0.29 -10.80 -6.95
C ALA A 92 1.82 -10.83 -6.82
N THR A 93 2.36 -10.43 -5.67
CA THR A 93 3.80 -10.54 -5.37
C THR A 93 4.26 -11.99 -5.41
N GLY A 94 3.49 -12.91 -4.81
CA GLY A 94 3.78 -14.35 -4.86
C GLY A 94 3.81 -14.89 -6.29
N LEU A 95 2.86 -14.48 -7.13
CA LEU A 95 2.81 -14.84 -8.55
C LEU A 95 4.00 -14.27 -9.32
N ALA A 96 4.40 -13.02 -9.02
CA ALA A 96 5.57 -12.40 -9.64
C ALA A 96 6.85 -13.14 -9.26
N VAL A 97 7.06 -13.44 -7.98
CA VAL A 97 8.23 -14.23 -7.50
C VAL A 97 8.23 -15.60 -8.15
N TYR A 98 7.10 -16.30 -8.17
CA TYR A 98 6.96 -17.59 -8.84
C TYR A 98 7.33 -17.52 -10.33
N ALA A 99 6.90 -16.48 -11.04
CA ALA A 99 7.26 -16.27 -12.43
C ALA A 99 8.78 -16.03 -12.60
N LEU A 100 9.40 -15.23 -11.74
CA LEU A 100 10.84 -14.98 -11.78
C LEU A 100 11.65 -16.24 -11.49
N GLU A 101 11.24 -17.08 -10.54
CA GLU A 101 11.95 -18.31 -10.18
C GLU A 101 11.80 -19.42 -11.22
N THR A 102 10.63 -19.55 -11.85
CA THR A 102 10.33 -20.67 -12.76
C THR A 102 10.54 -20.35 -14.24
N GLN A 103 10.48 -19.07 -14.62
CA GLN A 103 10.49 -18.64 -16.02
C GLN A 103 11.75 -17.86 -16.41
N THR A 104 12.83 -17.97 -15.64
CA THR A 104 14.15 -17.43 -15.98
C THR A 104 15.07 -18.52 -16.52
N ARG A 105 15.86 -18.17 -17.55
CA ARG A 105 16.91 -19.05 -18.08
C ARG A 105 18.22 -18.29 -18.18
N LYS A 106 19.32 -18.99 -17.91
CA LYS A 106 20.67 -18.45 -18.08
C LYS A 106 21.10 -18.60 -19.53
N VAL A 107 21.52 -17.50 -20.14
CA VAL A 107 22.09 -17.45 -21.49
C VAL A 107 23.46 -16.79 -21.45
N ARG A 108 24.35 -17.18 -22.37
CA ARG A 108 25.62 -16.48 -22.53
C ARG A 108 25.37 -15.08 -23.08
N CYS A 109 25.84 -14.08 -22.35
CA CYS A 109 25.84 -12.71 -22.82
C CYS A 109 27.09 -12.41 -23.61
N ASP A 110 26.93 -11.74 -24.74
CA ASP A 110 28.02 -11.23 -25.53
C ASP A 110 28.35 -9.81 -25.04
N VAL A 111 29.18 -9.72 -24.00
CA VAL A 111 29.60 -8.44 -23.41
C VAL A 111 31.05 -8.17 -23.82
N PRO A 112 31.33 -7.09 -24.58
CA PRO A 112 32.68 -6.77 -25.01
C PRO A 112 33.63 -6.62 -23.80
N GLY A 113 34.65 -7.47 -23.71
CA GLY A 113 35.69 -7.40 -22.67
C GLY A 113 35.47 -8.25 -21.42
N ALA A 114 34.43 -9.09 -21.36
CA ALA A 114 34.28 -10.05 -20.26
C ALA A 114 35.21 -11.26 -20.45
N SER A 115 36.25 -11.36 -19.62
CA SER A 115 37.25 -12.45 -19.64
C SER A 115 36.77 -13.76 -19.01
N THR A 116 35.54 -13.77 -18.47
CA THR A 116 34.89 -14.94 -17.86
C THR A 116 33.45 -14.95 -18.33
N GLU A 117 33.01 -16.07 -18.93
CA GLU A 117 31.70 -16.25 -19.56
C GLU A 117 30.54 -15.64 -18.75
N PRO A 118 30.06 -14.43 -19.10
CA PRO A 118 29.00 -13.81 -18.33
C PRO A 118 27.68 -14.48 -18.71
N ASN A 119 27.14 -15.28 -17.80
CA ASN A 119 25.77 -15.79 -17.92
C ASN A 119 24.80 -14.70 -17.48
N CYS A 120 23.92 -14.27 -18.37
CA CYS A 120 22.80 -13.40 -18.04
C CYS A 120 21.52 -14.20 -17.86
N GLU A 121 20.65 -13.72 -16.98
CA GLU A 121 19.31 -14.26 -16.83
C GLU A 121 18.37 -13.52 -17.76
N ILE A 122 17.71 -14.26 -18.66
CA ILE A 122 16.64 -13.73 -19.50
C ILE A 122 15.33 -14.41 -19.17
N PHE A 123 14.25 -13.66 -19.33
CA PHE A 123 12.90 -14.19 -19.20
C PHE A 123 12.56 -15.09 -20.39
N THR A 124 11.88 -16.19 -20.10
CA THR A 124 11.22 -17.00 -21.12
C THR A 124 9.93 -16.32 -21.57
N GLU A 125 9.40 -16.71 -22.73
CA GLU A 125 8.15 -16.14 -23.27
C GLU A 125 6.96 -16.30 -22.30
N GLY A 126 6.98 -17.32 -21.43
CA GLY A 126 5.96 -17.56 -20.40
C GLY A 126 6.03 -16.61 -19.20
N ALA A 127 7.16 -15.93 -18.97
CA ALA A 127 7.30 -14.99 -17.85
C ALA A 127 6.46 -13.72 -18.05
N TYR A 128 6.46 -13.17 -19.27
CA TYR A 128 5.79 -11.92 -19.60
C TYR A 128 4.29 -11.89 -19.25
N PRO A 129 3.47 -12.90 -19.64
CA PRO A 129 2.05 -12.90 -19.28
C PRO A 129 1.84 -13.04 -17.77
N LEU A 130 2.64 -13.87 -17.07
CA LEU A 130 2.51 -14.04 -15.62
C LEU A 130 2.86 -12.76 -14.86
N LEU A 131 3.95 -12.09 -15.24
CA LEU A 131 4.34 -10.79 -14.68
C LEU A 131 3.29 -9.71 -15.00
N GLY A 132 2.70 -9.76 -16.20
CA GLY A 132 1.61 -8.86 -16.58
C GLY A 132 0.36 -9.03 -15.70
N ILE A 133 -0.07 -10.28 -15.47
CA ILE A 133 -1.20 -10.60 -14.58
C ILE A 133 -0.88 -10.16 -13.15
N ALA A 134 0.34 -10.45 -12.66
CA ALA A 134 0.78 -10.03 -11.34
C ALA A 134 0.74 -8.50 -11.21
N ALA A 135 1.24 -7.75 -12.20
CA ALA A 135 1.21 -6.29 -12.18
C ALA A 135 -0.22 -5.73 -12.15
N ILE A 136 -1.12 -6.28 -12.98
CA ILE A 136 -2.54 -5.86 -13.01
C ILE A 136 -3.21 -6.15 -11.67
N ALA A 137 -3.03 -7.36 -11.12
CA ALA A 137 -3.59 -7.73 -9.83
C ALA A 137 -3.05 -6.83 -8.71
N PHE A 138 -1.75 -6.55 -8.71
CA PHE A 138 -1.12 -5.68 -7.72
C PHE A 138 -1.70 -4.26 -7.77
N ILE A 139 -1.76 -3.64 -8.96
CA ILE A 139 -2.35 -2.31 -9.15
C ILE A 139 -3.84 -2.32 -8.81
N GLY A 140 -4.57 -3.38 -9.17
CA GLY A 140 -5.96 -3.59 -8.80
C GLY A 140 -6.17 -3.62 -7.28
N GLY A 141 -5.27 -4.26 -6.54
CA GLY A 141 -5.26 -4.25 -5.08
C GLY A 141 -5.01 -2.86 -4.49
N VAL A 142 -4.05 -2.10 -5.05
CA VAL A 142 -3.82 -0.69 -4.66
C VAL A 142 -5.08 0.15 -4.88
N TRP A 143 -5.69 0.02 -6.06
CA TRP A 143 -6.89 0.75 -6.43
C TRP A 143 -8.08 0.40 -5.53
N TYR A 144 -8.23 -0.88 -5.19
CA TYR A 144 -9.25 -1.35 -4.26
C TYR A 144 -9.13 -0.65 -2.90
N ASP A 145 -7.94 -0.63 -2.29
CA ASP A 145 -7.74 -0.01 -0.96
C ASP A 145 -8.03 1.50 -0.99
N VAL A 146 -7.70 2.20 -2.09
CA VAL A 146 -8.01 3.63 -2.25
C VAL A 146 -9.52 3.90 -2.28
N LEU A 147 -10.28 3.04 -2.95
CA LEU A 147 -11.74 3.16 -2.99
C LEU A 147 -12.39 2.76 -1.66
N ASP A 148 -11.94 1.66 -1.05
CA ASP A 148 -12.53 1.11 0.17
C ASP A 148 -12.15 1.90 1.45
N ALA A 149 -11.08 2.70 1.42
CA ALA A 149 -10.63 3.50 2.56
C ALA A 149 -11.73 4.37 3.19
N GLY A 150 -12.60 4.96 2.35
CA GLY A 150 -13.71 5.77 2.83
C GLY A 150 -14.78 4.94 3.55
N ASP A 151 -15.14 3.81 2.95
CA ASP A 151 -16.15 2.90 3.49
C ASP A 151 -15.62 2.19 4.75
N ALA A 152 -14.32 1.97 4.87
CA ALA A 152 -13.69 1.49 6.10
C ALA A 152 -13.93 2.44 7.29
N ALA A 153 -13.81 3.76 7.07
CA ALA A 153 -14.10 4.75 8.12
C ALA A 153 -15.59 4.74 8.52
N ASP A 154 -16.49 4.59 7.55
CA ASP A 154 -17.93 4.49 7.80
C ASP A 154 -18.27 3.20 8.58
N ARG A 155 -17.66 2.06 8.24
CA ARG A 155 -17.77 0.79 8.99
C ARG A 155 -17.23 0.92 10.42
N TYR A 156 -16.13 1.63 10.61
CA TYR A 156 -15.58 1.88 11.94
C TYR A 156 -16.56 2.70 12.78
N ASN A 157 -17.08 3.79 12.21
CA ASN A 157 -18.04 4.67 12.87
C ASN A 157 -19.36 3.95 13.20
N ALA A 158 -19.84 3.06 12.33
CA ALA A 158 -21.03 2.26 12.62
C ALA A 158 -20.80 1.33 13.83
N LYS A 159 -19.60 0.78 13.99
CA LYS A 159 -19.24 -0.11 15.11
C LYS A 159 -18.89 0.61 16.41
N HIS A 160 -18.43 1.86 16.33
CA HIS A 160 -17.93 2.64 17.47
C HIS A 160 -18.74 3.92 17.74
N GLY A 161 -19.83 4.12 17.01
CA GLY A 161 -20.71 5.28 17.09
C GLY A 161 -21.65 5.23 18.28
N PHE A 162 -21.11 5.03 19.48
CA PHE A 162 -21.86 5.31 20.70
C PHE A 162 -21.97 6.83 20.83
N THR A 163 -23.17 7.35 20.58
CA THR A 163 -23.45 8.76 20.83
C THR A 163 -24.09 8.88 22.21
N VAL A 164 -23.32 9.32 23.20
CA VAL A 164 -23.89 9.71 24.51
C VAL A 164 -24.49 11.10 24.36
N THR A 165 -25.76 11.18 23.97
CA THR A 165 -26.52 12.43 23.99
C THR A 165 -27.08 12.65 25.39
N PRO A 166 -26.69 13.72 26.11
CA PRO A 166 -27.38 14.10 27.34
C PRO A 166 -28.82 14.46 26.99
N THR A 167 -29.77 13.65 27.44
CA THR A 167 -31.20 13.93 27.27
C THR A 167 -31.66 14.71 28.49
N MET A 168 -32.02 15.98 28.30
CA MET A 168 -32.63 16.75 29.38
C MET A 168 -34.06 16.25 29.62
N LEU A 169 -34.27 15.51 30.71
CA LEU A 169 -35.61 15.16 31.19
C LEU A 169 -36.26 16.43 31.77
N PRO A 170 -37.53 16.74 31.42
CA PRO A 170 -38.26 17.80 32.07
C PRO A 170 -38.47 17.43 33.56
N GLY A 171 -37.71 18.09 34.43
CA GLY A 171 -37.69 17.84 35.87
C GLY A 171 -36.33 17.33 36.37
N SER A 172 -35.44 18.27 36.72
CA SER A 172 -34.23 18.23 37.60
C SER A 172 -33.43 16.93 37.88
N ALA A 173 -33.60 15.84 37.16
CA ALA A 173 -32.80 14.63 37.29
C ALA A 173 -31.97 14.43 36.00
N PRO A 174 -30.62 14.47 36.07
CA PRO A 174 -29.80 14.10 34.93
C PRO A 174 -29.97 12.60 34.66
N GLY A 175 -30.72 12.27 33.62
CA GLY A 175 -30.85 10.91 33.11
C GLY A 175 -29.74 10.60 32.10
N LEU A 176 -28.96 9.56 32.35
CA LEU A 176 -28.04 9.00 31.36
C LEU A 176 -28.84 8.06 30.45
N MET A 177 -29.06 8.44 29.18
CA MET A 177 -29.58 7.54 28.16
C MET A 177 -28.45 7.13 27.21
N LEU A 178 -28.30 5.83 27.01
CA LEU A 178 -27.45 5.23 25.97
C LEU A 178 -28.31 5.03 24.72
N GLY A 179 -28.08 5.86 23.70
CA GLY A 179 -28.69 5.72 22.38
C GLY A 179 -27.68 5.15 21.38
N GLY A 180 -28.03 4.04 20.74
CA GLY A 180 -27.28 3.50 19.60
C GLY A 180 -28.07 3.72 18.31
N THR A 181 -27.40 4.21 17.26
CA THR A 181 -27.90 4.09 15.89
C THR A 181 -27.49 2.72 15.38
N PHE A 182 -28.45 1.81 15.26
CA PHE A 182 -28.27 0.49 14.64
C PHE A 182 -28.39 0.61 13.12
#